data_AF-A0A355A5V0-F1
#
_entry.id   AF-A0A355A5V0-F1
#
_cell.length_a   1.000
_cell.length_b   1.000
_cell.length_c   1.000
_cell.angle_alpha   90.00
_cell.angle_beta   90.00
_cell.angle_gamma   90.00
#
_symmetry.space_group_name_H-M   'P 1'
#
loop_
_entity.id
_entity.type
_entity.pdbx_description
1 polymer ?
#
loop_
_entity_poly.entity_id
_entity_poly.type
_entity_poly.pdbx_seq_one_letter_code
_entity_poly.pdbx_strand_id
1 'polypeptide(L)'
;MPQATTGHLATIAVRLLNSYFGLSLEMGKYLYVKTSGLPFEEQVELMFPNHEKNAELVASFEQEKEDTIFKQPLFPEVKSVFAALSTGGHRLVISSSNTRSMMEEYCSRTGLKVDLILGYRKGFGKGEAKHVISDLNELSSVIRVFLKDRDV
;
A
#
# COMPACT_ATOMS: atom_id res chain seq x y z
N MET A 1 9.34 -3.76 -26.98
CA MET A 1 9.71 -4.15 -25.60
C MET A 1 8.46 -4.09 -24.76
N PRO A 2 8.09 -5.13 -23.98
CA PRO A 2 6.92 -5.05 -23.13
C PRO A 2 7.16 -3.97 -22.08
N GLN A 3 6.31 -2.93 -22.06
CA GLN A 3 6.34 -1.93 -21.00
C GLN A 3 5.94 -2.63 -19.70
N ALA A 4 6.88 -2.77 -18.77
CA ALA A 4 6.56 -3.17 -17.41
C ALA A 4 5.51 -2.19 -16.89
N THR A 5 4.31 -2.69 -16.56
CA THR A 5 3.25 -1.92 -15.92
C THR A 5 3.80 -1.26 -14.67
N THR A 6 4.00 0.06 -14.71
CA THR A 6 4.41 0.81 -13.53
C THR A 6 3.23 0.78 -12.56
N GLY A 7 3.41 0.22 -11.36
CA GLY A 7 2.36 0.15 -10.34
C GLY A 7 1.68 1.51 -10.13
N HIS A 8 0.40 1.51 -9.75
CA HIS A 8 -0.41 2.72 -9.66
C HIS A 8 0.24 3.80 -8.77
N LEU A 9 0.78 3.39 -7.62
CA LEU A 9 1.51 4.28 -6.71
C LEU A 9 2.78 4.86 -7.34
N ALA A 10 3.53 4.05 -8.08
CA ALA A 10 4.71 4.51 -8.79
C ALA A 10 4.33 5.54 -9.87
N THR A 11 3.19 5.38 -10.54
CA THR A 11 2.70 6.36 -11.52
C THR A 11 2.40 7.71 -10.88
N ILE A 12 1.73 7.72 -9.71
CA ILE A 12 1.48 8.95 -8.94
C ILE A 12 2.82 9.58 -8.51
N ALA A 13 3.70 8.80 -7.88
CA ALA A 13 4.98 9.28 -7.39
C ALA A 13 5.84 9.91 -8.49
N VAL A 14 6.01 9.22 -9.62
CA VAL A 14 6.83 9.70 -10.74
C VAL A 14 6.29 11.01 -11.33
N ARG A 15 4.97 11.11 -11.51
CA ARG A 15 4.34 12.34 -12.01
C ARG A 15 4.55 13.50 -11.03
N LEU A 16 4.37 13.27 -9.74
CA LEU A 16 4.58 14.30 -8.72
C LEU A 16 6.05 14.72 -8.60
N LEU A 17 6.99 13.77 -8.62
CA LEU A 17 8.42 14.04 -8.62
C LEU A 17 8.85 14.89 -9.83
N ASN A 18 8.29 14.62 -11.01
CA ASN A 18 8.48 15.45 -12.20
C ASN A 18 7.92 16.87 -11.99
N SER A 19 6.70 16.98 -11.47
CA SER A 19 6.04 18.28 -11.26
C SER A 19 6.73 19.16 -10.21
N TYR A 20 7.21 18.57 -9.11
CA TYR A 20 7.78 19.32 -7.99
C TYR A 20 9.26 19.65 -8.18
N PHE A 21 10.01 18.74 -8.81
CA PHE A 21 11.48 18.81 -8.88
C PHE A 21 12.04 18.75 -10.30
N GLY A 22 11.19 18.66 -11.34
CA GLY A 22 11.64 18.63 -12.73
C GLY A 22 12.36 17.34 -13.13
N LEU A 23 12.26 16.28 -12.33
CA LEU A 23 12.90 14.99 -12.64
C LEU A 23 12.33 14.37 -13.92
N SER A 24 13.18 13.75 -14.74
CA SER A 24 12.67 12.90 -15.83
C SER A 24 11.85 11.75 -15.28
N LEU A 25 10.87 11.25 -16.05
CA LEU A 25 10.04 10.12 -15.63
C LEU A 25 10.89 8.87 -15.32
N GLU A 26 11.96 8.67 -16.07
CA GLU A 26 12.93 7.59 -15.84
C GLU A 26 13.64 7.74 -14.49
N MET A 27 14.14 8.94 -14.18
CA MET A 27 14.82 9.20 -12.91
C MET A 27 13.85 9.10 -11.73
N GLY A 28 12.64 9.66 -11.87
CA GLY A 28 11.59 9.54 -10.86
C GLY A 28 11.26 8.08 -10.57
N LYS A 29 11.15 7.24 -11.61
CA LYS A 29 10.86 5.80 -11.44
C LYS A 29 12.02 5.09 -10.76
N TYR A 30 13.25 5.37 -11.19
CA TYR A 30 14.45 4.81 -10.57
C TYR A 30 14.52 5.12 -9.08
N LEU A 31 14.32 6.38 -8.70
CA LEU A 31 14.38 6.80 -7.29
C LEU A 31 13.27 6.15 -6.47
N TYR A 32 12.02 6.19 -6.94
CA TYR A 32 10.88 5.60 -6.24
C TYR A 32 11.07 4.08 -5.98
N VAL A 33 11.54 3.35 -7.00
CA VAL A 33 11.83 1.91 -6.84
C VAL A 33 12.98 1.68 -5.86
N LYS A 34 14.04 2.50 -5.92
CA LYS A 34 15.22 2.38 -5.06
C LYS A 34 14.90 2.63 -3.58
N THR A 35 13.93 3.49 -3.28
CA THR A 35 13.47 3.79 -1.91
C THR A 35 12.25 2.98 -1.50
N SER A 36 11.81 2.04 -2.34
CA SER A 36 10.62 1.23 -2.05
C SER A 36 10.75 0.44 -0.74
N GLY A 37 9.61 0.21 -0.09
CA GLY A 37 9.54 -0.43 1.22
C GLY A 37 9.50 0.55 2.39
N LEU A 38 9.86 1.81 2.18
CA LEU A 38 9.69 2.90 3.14
C LEU A 38 8.36 3.64 2.93
N PRO A 39 7.79 4.26 3.97
CA PRO A 39 6.74 5.27 3.82
C PRO A 39 7.16 6.38 2.84
N PHE A 40 6.24 6.91 2.04
CA PHE A 40 6.57 7.88 0.99
C PHE A 40 7.24 9.15 1.55
N GLU A 41 6.87 9.58 2.76
CA GLU A 41 7.56 10.66 3.49
C GLU A 41 9.06 10.38 3.67
N GLU A 42 9.42 9.19 4.15
CA GLU A 42 10.82 8.77 4.31
C GLU A 42 11.52 8.63 2.95
N GLN A 43 10.81 8.17 1.92
CA GLN A 43 11.37 8.09 0.56
C GLN A 43 11.77 9.47 0.04
N VAL A 44 10.86 10.46 0.15
CA VAL A 44 11.10 11.82 -0.32
C VAL A 44 12.24 12.48 0.46
N GLU A 45 12.31 12.25 1.78
CA GLU A 45 13.39 12.79 2.60
C GLU A 45 14.76 12.18 2.25
N LEU A 46 14.81 10.89 1.88
CA LEU A 46 16.03 10.27 1.36
C LEU A 46 16.43 10.80 -0.03
N MET A 47 15.47 11.13 -0.88
CA MET A 47 15.72 11.68 -2.22
C MET A 47 16.17 13.14 -2.17
N PHE A 48 15.54 13.95 -1.31
CA PHE A 48 15.71 15.39 -1.21
C PHE A 48 15.77 15.85 0.26
N PRO A 49 16.90 15.65 0.95
CA PRO A 49 17.00 15.95 2.38
C PRO A 49 16.67 17.41 2.71
N ASN A 50 15.79 17.61 3.70
CA ASN A 50 15.32 18.89 4.24
C ASN A 50 14.77 19.87 3.20
N HIS A 51 14.24 19.38 2.07
CA HIS A 51 13.72 20.25 1.03
C HIS A 51 12.35 20.81 1.41
N GLU A 52 12.16 22.13 1.26
CA GLU A 52 10.96 22.86 1.72
C GLU A 52 9.63 22.31 1.17
N LYS A 53 9.66 21.79 -0.07
CA LYS A 53 8.51 21.20 -0.76
C LYS A 53 8.18 19.75 -0.38
N ASN A 54 8.98 19.08 0.45
CA ASN A 54 8.77 17.66 0.78
C ASN A 54 7.39 17.42 1.40
N ALA A 55 7.00 18.26 2.36
CA ALA A 55 5.72 18.13 3.05
C ALA A 55 4.53 18.25 2.07
N GLU A 56 4.59 19.18 1.12
CA GLU A 56 3.54 19.41 0.12
C GLU A 56 3.45 18.26 -0.89
N LEU A 57 4.60 17.74 -1.33
CA LEU A 57 4.68 16.56 -2.18
C LEU A 57 4.07 15.33 -1.50
N VAL A 58 4.42 15.09 -0.23
CA VAL A 58 3.89 13.96 0.55
C VAL A 58 2.38 14.08 0.71
N ALA A 59 1.87 15.26 1.06
CA ALA A 59 0.44 15.50 1.17
C ALA A 59 -0.30 15.24 -0.15
N SER A 60 0.25 15.70 -1.28
CA SER A 60 -0.32 15.48 -2.61
C SER A 60 -0.35 14.00 -2.98
N PHE A 61 0.72 13.26 -2.69
CA PHE A 61 0.79 11.83 -2.95
C PHE A 61 -0.24 11.05 -2.12
N GLU A 62 -0.33 11.35 -0.81
CA GLU A 62 -1.26 10.68 0.09
C GLU A 62 -2.71 10.96 -0.33
N GLN A 63 -3.06 12.22 -0.64
CA GLN A 63 -4.39 12.57 -1.13
C GLN A 63 -4.74 11.83 -2.43
N GLU A 64 -3.85 11.85 -3.44
CA GLU A 64 -4.13 11.18 -4.71
C GLU A 64 -4.21 9.66 -4.56
N LYS A 65 -3.39 9.06 -3.68
CA LYS A 65 -3.48 7.65 -3.33
C LYS A 65 -4.86 7.31 -2.76
N GLU A 66 -5.38 8.14 -1.86
CA GLU A 66 -6.71 7.98 -1.27
C GLU A 66 -7.83 8.13 -2.33
N ASP A 67 -7.74 9.12 -3.21
CA ASP A 67 -8.75 9.40 -4.25
C ASP A 67 -8.87 8.30 -5.31
N THR A 68 -7.85 7.46 -5.42
CA THR A 68 -7.71 6.49 -6.50
C THR A 68 -7.83 5.04 -6.03
N ILE A 69 -7.70 4.76 -4.72
CA ILE A 69 -7.76 3.40 -4.18
C ILE A 69 -9.05 2.67 -4.58
N PHE A 70 -10.19 3.37 -4.55
CA PHE A 70 -11.50 2.77 -4.87
C PHE A 70 -11.69 2.45 -6.34
N LYS A 71 -10.80 2.96 -7.21
CA LYS A 71 -10.82 2.69 -8.66
C LYS A 71 -9.97 1.47 -9.02
N GLN A 72 -9.16 0.97 -8.09
CA GLN A 72 -8.29 -0.18 -8.32
C GLN A 72 -9.10 -1.48 -8.20
N PRO A 73 -9.19 -2.30 -9.26
CA PRO A 73 -9.86 -3.59 -9.17
C PRO A 73 -9.06 -4.56 -8.30
N LEU A 74 -9.74 -5.53 -7.69
CA LEU A 74 -9.05 -6.71 -7.17
C LEU A 74 -8.38 -7.45 -8.32
N PHE A 75 -7.23 -8.09 -8.07
CA PHE A 75 -6.73 -9.09 -9.00
C PHE A 75 -7.79 -10.20 -9.21
N PRO A 76 -7.93 -10.71 -10.44
CA PRO A 76 -8.99 -11.67 -10.78
C PRO A 76 -9.05 -12.88 -9.83
N GLU A 77 -7.90 -13.33 -9.33
CA GLU A 77 -7.76 -14.53 -8.51
C GLU A 77 -8.01 -14.28 -7.02
N VAL A 78 -8.06 -13.03 -6.54
CA VAL A 78 -8.11 -12.73 -5.10
C VAL A 78 -9.36 -13.34 -4.45
N LYS A 79 -10.52 -13.23 -5.10
CA LYS A 79 -11.77 -13.75 -4.54
C LYS A 79 -11.77 -15.28 -4.42
N SER A 80 -11.24 -15.99 -5.42
CA SER A 80 -11.20 -17.46 -5.41
C SER A 80 -10.18 -17.96 -4.38
N VAL A 81 -9.02 -17.31 -4.27
CA VAL A 81 -8.01 -17.64 -3.25
C VAL A 81 -8.56 -17.42 -1.84
N PHE A 82 -9.21 -16.28 -1.58
CA PHE A 82 -9.78 -15.99 -0.26
C PHE A 82 -10.90 -16.98 0.10
N ALA A 83 -11.77 -17.32 -0.86
CA ALA A 83 -12.82 -18.31 -0.65
C ALA A 83 -12.26 -19.71 -0.32
N ALA A 84 -11.20 -20.14 -1.03
CA ALA A 84 -10.54 -21.42 -0.77
C ALA A 84 -9.89 -21.45 0.62
N LEU A 85 -9.18 -20.38 1.01
CA LEU A 85 -8.57 -20.25 2.33
C LEU A 85 -9.62 -20.27 3.47
N SER A 86 -10.72 -19.54 3.30
CA SER A 86 -11.81 -19.51 4.28
C SER A 86 -12.48 -20.88 4.42
N THR A 87 -12.75 -21.57 3.30
CA THR A 87 -13.32 -22.94 3.30
C THR A 87 -12.38 -23.95 3.97
N GLY A 88 -11.07 -23.73 3.90
CA GLY A 88 -10.04 -24.49 4.61
C GLY A 88 -9.95 -24.22 6.12
N GLY A 89 -10.80 -23.36 6.68
CA GLY A 89 -10.81 -23.03 8.11
C GLY A 89 -9.80 -21.95 8.51
N HIS A 90 -9.20 -21.25 7.55
CA HIS A 90 -8.29 -20.14 7.85
C HIS A 90 -9.04 -18.83 8.04
N ARG A 91 -8.61 -18.05 9.04
CA ARG A 91 -9.04 -16.66 9.18
C ARG A 91 -8.23 -15.74 8.27
N LEU A 92 -8.91 -14.82 7.63
CA LEU A 92 -8.40 -13.86 6.67
C LEU A 92 -8.27 -12.48 7.31
N VAL A 93 -7.05 -11.97 7.38
CA VAL A 93 -6.74 -10.66 7.99
C VAL A 93 -6.02 -9.78 6.97
N ILE A 94 -6.50 -8.55 6.80
CA ILE A 94 -5.81 -7.53 5.99
C ILE A 94 -4.93 -6.67 6.90
N SER A 95 -3.65 -6.53 6.56
CA SER A 95 -2.76 -5.51 7.15
C SER A 95 -2.43 -4.46 6.10
N SER A 96 -2.90 -3.23 6.30
CA SER A 96 -2.80 -2.14 5.33
C SER A 96 -2.17 -0.89 5.93
N SER A 97 -1.40 -0.18 5.12
CA SER A 97 -0.93 1.18 5.42
C SER A 97 -2.02 2.23 5.14
N ASN A 98 -3.15 1.82 4.57
CA ASN A 98 -4.34 2.67 4.46
C ASN A 98 -5.16 2.55 5.76
N THR A 99 -5.98 3.56 6.03
CA THR A 99 -6.84 3.57 7.23
C THR A 99 -7.83 2.40 7.24
N ARG A 100 -8.28 2.02 8.44
CA ARG A 100 -9.24 0.92 8.61
C ARG A 100 -10.56 1.20 7.87
N SER A 101 -11.10 2.41 8.01
CA SER A 101 -12.36 2.82 7.38
C SER A 101 -12.29 2.72 5.85
N MET A 102 -11.19 3.17 5.26
CA MET A 102 -10.96 3.08 3.82
C MET A 102 -10.93 1.63 3.33
N MET A 103 -10.26 0.74 4.07
CA MET A 103 -10.19 -0.67 3.71
C MET A 103 -11.52 -1.40 3.92
N GLU A 104 -12.28 -1.06 4.96
CA GLU A 104 -13.65 -1.56 5.16
C GLU A 104 -14.55 -1.18 3.97
N GLU A 105 -14.49 0.09 3.54
CA GLU A 105 -15.23 0.55 2.38
C GLU A 105 -14.78 -0.14 1.09
N TYR A 106 -13.48 -0.29 0.87
CA TYR A 106 -12.94 -1.00 -0.29
C TYR A 106 -13.40 -2.47 -0.34
N CYS A 107 -13.39 -3.17 0.81
CA CYS A 107 -13.90 -4.54 0.91
C CYS A 107 -15.40 -4.59 0.61
N SER A 108 -16.18 -3.64 1.12
CA SER A 108 -17.62 -3.54 0.83
C SER A 108 -17.90 -3.35 -0.66
N ARG A 109 -17.19 -2.43 -1.33
CA ARG A 109 -17.35 -2.15 -2.78
C ARG A 109 -16.96 -3.33 -3.65
N THR A 110 -15.91 -4.06 -3.26
CA THR A 110 -15.40 -5.20 -4.04
C THR A 110 -16.08 -6.52 -3.70
N GLY A 111 -16.83 -6.58 -2.59
CA GLY A 111 -17.40 -7.82 -2.05
C GLY A 111 -16.34 -8.77 -1.47
N LEU A 112 -15.16 -8.26 -1.10
CA LEU A 112 -14.10 -9.04 -0.47
C LEU A 112 -14.46 -9.31 1.00
N LYS A 113 -14.54 -10.58 1.38
CA LYS A 113 -14.84 -10.98 2.76
C LYS A 113 -13.55 -11.29 3.52
N VAL A 114 -13.40 -10.67 4.68
CA VAL A 114 -12.27 -10.86 5.60
C VAL A 114 -12.76 -10.78 7.04
N ASP A 115 -12.05 -11.43 7.96
CA ASP A 115 -12.42 -11.50 9.38
C ASP A 115 -11.94 -10.27 10.17
N LEU A 116 -10.81 -9.69 9.76
CA LEU A 116 -10.22 -8.53 10.44
C LEU A 116 -9.46 -7.62 9.48
N ILE A 117 -9.55 -6.32 9.71
CA ILE A 117 -8.80 -5.29 8.99
C ILE A 117 -7.96 -4.50 9.99
N LEU A 118 -6.65 -4.63 9.85
CA LEU A 118 -5.62 -3.88 10.56
C LEU A 118 -5.14 -2.74 9.64
N GLY A 119 -5.87 -1.62 9.68
CA GLY A 119 -5.50 -0.40 8.96
C GLY A 119 -4.51 0.47 9.75
N TYR A 120 -3.91 1.44 9.06
CA TYR A 120 -2.96 2.38 9.64
C TYR A 120 -3.58 3.23 10.76
N ARG A 121 -2.78 3.46 11.80
CA ARG A 121 -2.99 4.47 12.85
C ARG A 121 -1.64 5.12 13.15
N LYS A 122 -1.63 6.40 13.55
CA LYS A 122 -0.39 7.10 13.93
C LYS A 122 0.32 6.30 15.06
N GLY A 123 1.59 5.95 14.84
CA GLY A 123 2.37 5.08 15.75
C GLY A 123 2.21 3.56 15.52
N PHE A 124 1.42 3.14 14.53
CA PHE A 124 1.16 1.73 14.16
C PHE A 124 1.61 1.45 12.70
N GLY A 125 2.92 1.52 12.44
CA GLY A 125 3.53 1.24 11.14
C GLY A 125 3.83 -0.25 10.88
N LYS A 126 3.88 -0.66 9.61
CA LYS A 126 4.29 -2.02 9.20
C LYS A 126 5.79 -2.21 9.49
N GLY A 127 6.16 -3.24 10.25
CA GLY A 127 7.56 -3.58 10.56
C GLY A 127 7.85 -3.74 12.05
N GLU A 128 7.07 -3.09 12.91
CA GLU A 128 7.07 -3.35 14.35
C GLU A 128 6.23 -4.62 14.61
N ALA A 129 6.87 -5.78 14.49
CA ALA A 129 6.28 -7.10 14.76
C ALA A 129 5.54 -7.20 16.10
N LYS A 130 5.84 -6.28 17.04
CA LYS A 130 5.34 -6.25 18.42
C LYS A 130 3.85 -5.90 18.53
N HIS A 131 3.25 -5.22 17.54
CA HIS A 131 1.88 -4.70 17.66
C HIS A 131 0.81 -5.48 16.88
N VAL A 132 1.23 -6.38 15.98
CA VAL A 132 0.30 -7.33 15.32
C VAL A 132 0.06 -8.56 16.20
N ILE A 133 0.96 -8.85 17.15
CA ILE A 133 0.96 -10.12 17.90
C ILE A 133 -0.12 -10.14 19.00
N SER A 134 -0.45 -9.02 19.67
CA SER A 134 -1.48 -9.04 20.72
C SER A 134 -2.87 -9.40 20.18
N ASP A 135 -3.23 -8.85 19.02
CA ASP A 135 -4.53 -9.09 18.38
C ASP A 135 -4.53 -10.41 17.58
N LEU A 136 -3.35 -10.92 17.18
CA LEU A 136 -3.20 -12.19 16.48
C LEU A 136 -2.97 -13.40 17.41
N ASN A 137 -2.71 -13.20 18.72
CA ASN A 137 -2.45 -14.31 19.65
C ASN A 137 -3.67 -15.23 19.88
N GLU A 138 -4.86 -14.83 19.44
CA GLU A 138 -6.04 -15.71 19.42
C GLU A 138 -6.11 -16.60 18.17
N LEU A 139 -5.22 -16.43 17.18
CA LEU A 139 -5.22 -17.15 15.90
C LEU A 139 -4.25 -18.33 15.92
N SER A 140 -4.79 -19.55 16.04
CA SER A 140 -4.05 -20.81 15.98
C SER A 140 -3.29 -21.04 14.66
N SER A 141 -3.65 -20.35 13.58
CA SER A 141 -2.93 -20.32 12.31
C SER A 141 -3.22 -19.03 11.54
N VAL A 142 -2.22 -18.19 11.31
CA VAL A 142 -2.33 -16.97 10.49
C VAL A 142 -1.58 -17.15 9.18
N ILE A 143 -2.30 -17.28 8.07
CA ILE A 143 -1.69 -17.15 6.74
C ILE A 143 -1.57 -15.66 6.43
N ARG A 144 -0.34 -15.14 6.46
CA ARG A 144 -0.06 -13.73 6.13
C ARG A 144 0.06 -13.59 4.61
N VAL A 145 -1.00 -13.09 3.97
CA VAL A 145 -0.96 -12.72 2.55
C VAL A 145 -0.53 -11.25 2.44
N PHE A 146 0.71 -11.00 2.00
CA PHE A 146 1.16 -9.67 1.65
C PHE A 146 0.73 -9.38 0.21
N LEU A 147 -0.34 -8.59 0.05
CA LEU A 147 -0.67 -8.00 -1.24
C LEU A 147 0.31 -6.84 -1.48
N LYS A 148 1.43 -7.14 -2.13
CA LYS A 148 2.36 -6.14 -2.67
C LYS A 148 1.93 -5.84 -4.10
N ASP A 149 1.99 -4.57 -4.50
CA ASP A 149 1.93 -4.21 -5.92
C ASP A 149 2.95 -5.07 -6.68
N ARG A 150 2.52 -5.72 -7.76
CA ARG A 150 3.27 -6.80 -8.43
C ARG A 150 4.55 -6.30 -9.13
N ASP A 151 4.77 -4.98 -9.21
CA ASP A 151 5.81 -4.38 -10.04
C ASP A 151 6.64 -3.32 -9.28
N VAL A 152 7.38 -3.77 -8.26
CA VAL A 152 8.65 -3.14 -7.86
C VAL A 152 9.79 -4.09 -8.17
#